data_AF-A0A0F7EEQ8-F1
#
_entry.id   AF-A0A0F7EEQ8-F1
#
_cell.length_a   1.000
_cell.length_b   1.000
_cell.length_c   1.000
_cell.angle_alpha   90.00
_cell.angle_beta   90.00
_cell.angle_gamma   90.00
#
_symmetry.space_group_name_H-M   'P 1'
#
loop_
_entity.id
_entity.type
_entity.pdbx_description
1 polymer ?
#
loop_
_entity_poly.entity_id
_entity_poly.type
_entity_poly.pdbx_seq_one_letter_code
_entity_poly.pdbx_strand_id
1 'polypeptide(L)'
;MAYEKQLHVNRLVDRPNTYILQQNTDGTVSIVPAWEQIAGTPVDEIRLNYMEDGIYRAHILIEKASRRISRIEAHLDIDSRGVSGAQARFADTYDGQIDPVLQLDETKTYATAALSPSTIAVAISVASTTGFVVGQEVTICDDTSFENQTITAIGSGKITLSKLVNSYKKGAMIARSTVNRDTSAQKMRIAGWNTHTITISLG
;
A
#
# COMPACT_ATOMS: atom_id res chain seq x y z
N MET A 1 -9.44 -8.44 -20.19
CA MET A 1 -8.37 -9.33 -20.71
C MET A 1 -7.12 -8.49 -20.83
N ALA A 2 -6.00 -8.95 -20.28
CA ALA A 2 -4.73 -8.22 -20.34
C ALA A 2 -4.09 -8.43 -21.71
N TYR A 3 -3.48 -7.39 -22.29
CA TYR A 3 -2.70 -7.56 -23.51
C TYR A 3 -1.42 -8.33 -23.23
N GLU A 4 -1.23 -9.39 -24.01
CA GLU A 4 -0.01 -10.19 -23.98
C GLU A 4 0.94 -9.68 -25.05
N LYS A 5 2.14 -9.28 -24.61
CA LYS A 5 3.17 -8.77 -25.50
C LYS A 5 3.62 -9.87 -26.47
N GLN A 6 3.59 -9.57 -27.76
CA GLN A 6 4.11 -10.48 -28.78
C GLN A 6 5.61 -10.25 -28.97
N LEU A 7 6.35 -11.33 -29.23
CA LEU A 7 7.78 -11.29 -29.55
C LEU A 7 7.97 -11.63 -31.02
N HIS A 8 8.51 -10.68 -31.77
CA HIS A 8 8.84 -10.83 -33.18
C HIS A 8 10.30 -11.28 -33.32
N VAL A 9 10.53 -12.28 -34.16
CA VAL A 9 11.87 -12.79 -34.46
C VAL A 9 12.01 -12.89 -35.97
N ASN A 10 13.11 -12.39 -36.51
CA ASN A 10 13.41 -12.50 -37.93
C ASN A 10 13.57 -13.96 -38.31
N ARG A 11 12.93 -14.37 -39.42
CA ARG A 11 13.12 -15.71 -39.98
C ARG A 11 14.11 -15.63 -41.14
N LEU A 12 15.06 -16.56 -41.16
CA LEU A 12 15.91 -16.79 -42.32
C LEU A 12 15.03 -17.34 -43.45
N VAL A 13 15.22 -16.83 -44.67
CA VAL A 13 14.47 -17.27 -45.85
C VAL A 13 15.46 -17.59 -46.94
N ASP A 14 15.38 -18.80 -47.48
CA ASP A 14 16.15 -19.15 -48.67
C ASP A 14 15.63 -18.36 -49.87
N ARG A 15 16.54 -17.71 -50.59
CA ARG A 15 16.24 -17.06 -51.85
C ARG A 15 16.62 -18.01 -52.99
N PRO A 16 15.68 -18.82 -53.52
CA PRO A 16 15.99 -19.67 -54.66
C PRO A 16 16.54 -18.82 -55.81
N ASN A 17 17.57 -19.34 -56.49
CA ASN A 17 18.30 -18.69 -57.59
C ASN A 17 19.28 -17.56 -57.21
N THR A 18 19.68 -17.45 -55.94
CA THR A 18 20.82 -16.59 -55.54
C THR A 18 22.06 -17.45 -55.34
N TYR A 19 23.21 -17.02 -55.87
CA TYR A 19 24.47 -17.76 -55.80
C TYR A 19 25.62 -16.86 -55.34
N ILE A 20 26.58 -17.42 -54.61
CA ILE A 20 27.84 -16.77 -54.25
C ILE A 20 29.00 -17.43 -55.00
N LEU A 21 30.02 -16.62 -55.32
CA LEU A 21 31.27 -17.10 -55.93
C LEU A 21 32.24 -17.46 -54.79
N GLN A 22 32.59 -18.73 -54.68
CA GLN A 22 33.60 -19.21 -53.73
C GLN A 22 34.90 -19.48 -54.47
N GLN A 23 35.97 -18.78 -54.07
CA GLN A 23 37.30 -19.00 -54.62
C GLN A 23 37.95 -20.19 -53.90
N ASN A 24 38.31 -21.21 -54.67
CA ASN A 24 38.91 -22.43 -54.17
C ASN A 24 40.42 -22.25 -54.01
N THR A 25 41.02 -23.06 -53.13
CA THR A 25 42.46 -23.05 -52.83
C THR A 25 43.33 -23.39 -54.04
N ASP A 26 42.72 -23.99 -55.08
CA ASP A 26 43.35 -24.34 -56.37
C ASP A 26 43.29 -23.19 -57.40
N GLY A 27 42.78 -22.01 -57.03
CA GLY A 27 42.66 -20.85 -57.92
C GLY A 27 41.44 -20.86 -58.83
N THR A 28 40.57 -21.89 -58.77
CA THR A 28 39.30 -21.93 -59.49
C THR A 28 38.19 -21.22 -58.71
N VAL A 29 37.09 -20.87 -59.38
CA VAL A 29 35.91 -20.26 -58.75
C VAL A 29 34.72 -21.19 -58.94
N SER A 30 34.07 -21.56 -57.85
CA SER A 30 32.84 -22.36 -57.83
C SER A 30 31.62 -21.49 -57.52
N ILE A 31 30.51 -21.78 -58.19
CA ILE A 31 29.22 -21.12 -57.96
C ILE A 31 28.42 -22.00 -57.01
N VAL A 32 28.19 -21.53 -55.79
CA VAL A 32 27.39 -22.26 -54.78
C VAL A 32 26.14 -21.47 -54.42
N PRO A 33 24.99 -22.12 -54.16
CA PRO A 33 23.77 -21.41 -53.79
C PRO A 33 23.97 -20.62 -52.48
N ALA A 34 23.39 -19.42 -52.42
CA ALA A 34 23.44 -18.56 -51.25
C ALA A 34 22.35 -18.96 -50.24
N TRP A 35 22.62 -20.00 -49.45
CA TRP A 35 21.75 -20.45 -48.36
C TRP A 35 21.73 -19.45 -47.19
N GLU A 36 20.67 -19.49 -46.36
CA GLU A 36 20.59 -18.76 -45.08
C GLU A 36 20.73 -17.21 -45.17
N GLN A 37 20.26 -16.59 -46.25
CA GLN A 37 20.22 -15.14 -46.30
C GLN A 37 19.13 -14.57 -45.38
N ILE A 38 19.52 -13.59 -44.54
CA ILE A 38 18.55 -12.74 -43.85
C ILE A 38 17.76 -12.00 -44.93
N ALA A 39 16.46 -12.30 -45.03
CA ALA A 39 15.58 -11.54 -45.88
C ALA A 39 15.71 -10.06 -45.48
N GLY A 40 16.17 -9.23 -46.40
CA GLY A 40 16.17 -7.78 -46.27
C GLY A 40 14.72 -7.28 -46.24
N THR A 41 14.02 -7.57 -45.16
CA THR A 41 12.65 -7.15 -44.94
C THR A 41 12.72 -5.69 -44.50
N PRO A 42 11.94 -4.77 -45.09
CA PRO A 42 11.91 -3.36 -44.67
C PRO A 42 11.59 -3.16 -43.18
N VAL A 43 11.01 -4.19 -42.55
CA VAL A 43 10.60 -4.24 -41.16
C VAL A 43 11.42 -5.33 -40.45
N ASP A 44 12.28 -4.92 -39.53
CA ASP A 44 13.14 -5.76 -38.71
C ASP A 44 12.50 -6.04 -37.34
N GLU A 45 12.85 -7.18 -36.75
CA GLU A 45 12.40 -7.60 -35.41
C GLU A 45 12.57 -6.52 -34.34
N ILE A 46 13.65 -5.73 -34.42
CA ILE A 46 13.95 -4.67 -33.46
C ILE A 46 12.84 -3.64 -33.47
N ARG A 47 12.46 -3.10 -34.64
CA ARG A 47 11.41 -2.10 -34.77
C ARG A 47 10.05 -2.65 -34.35
N LEU A 48 9.72 -3.88 -34.73
CA LEU A 48 8.47 -4.52 -34.32
C LEU A 48 8.40 -4.70 -32.79
N ASN A 49 9.48 -5.19 -32.17
CA ASN A 49 9.53 -5.36 -30.72
C ASN A 49 9.50 -4.02 -29.96
N TYR A 50 10.04 -2.93 -30.53
CA TYR A 50 9.87 -1.58 -29.99
C TYR A 50 8.41 -1.10 -30.08
N MET A 51 7.72 -1.37 -31.20
CA MET A 51 6.30 -1.07 -31.34
C MET A 51 5.46 -1.87 -30.33
N GLU A 52 5.74 -3.16 -30.16
CA GLU A 52 5.11 -4.03 -29.16
C GLU A 52 5.32 -3.50 -27.73
N ASP A 53 6.52 -3.00 -27.43
CA ASP A 53 6.80 -2.39 -26.13
C ASP A 53 5.97 -1.12 -25.90
N GLY A 54 5.83 -0.30 -26.95
CA GLY A 54 4.96 0.89 -26.93
C GLY A 54 3.49 0.53 -26.68
N ILE A 55 2.96 -0.45 -27.41
CA ILE A 55 1.57 -0.92 -27.28
C ILE A 55 1.33 -1.51 -25.88
N TYR A 56 2.23 -2.36 -25.40
CA TYR A 56 2.15 -2.94 -24.06
C TYR A 56 2.10 -1.86 -22.98
N ARG A 57 3.02 -0.88 -23.02
CA ARG A 57 3.04 0.23 -22.07
C ARG A 57 1.77 1.08 -22.15
N ALA A 58 1.28 1.38 -23.36
CA ALA A 58 0.05 2.14 -23.56
C ALA A 58 -1.17 1.42 -22.96
N HIS A 59 -1.29 0.11 -23.17
CA HIS A 59 -2.35 -0.69 -22.55
C HIS A 59 -2.26 -0.64 -21.02
N ILE A 60 -1.09 -0.86 -20.44
CA ILE A 60 -0.92 -0.81 -18.98
C ILE A 60 -1.31 0.57 -18.42
N LEU A 61 -1.00 1.65 -19.15
CA LEU A 61 -1.44 2.99 -18.78
C LEU A 61 -2.97 3.15 -18.84
N ILE A 62 -3.62 2.65 -19.90
CA ILE A 62 -5.08 2.68 -20.03
C ILE A 62 -5.73 1.89 -18.90
N GLU A 63 -5.24 0.69 -18.58
CA GLU A 63 -5.77 -0.13 -17.50
C GLU A 63 -5.67 0.58 -16.14
N LYS A 64 -4.52 1.22 -15.86
CA LYS A 64 -4.35 2.04 -14.65
C LYS A 64 -5.29 3.24 -14.65
N ALA A 65 -5.49 3.90 -15.79
CA ALA A 65 -6.40 5.02 -15.91
C ALA A 65 -7.86 4.59 -15.67
N SER A 66 -8.29 3.47 -16.25
CA SER A 66 -9.63 2.90 -16.04
C SER A 66 -9.88 2.57 -14.57
N ARG A 67 -8.92 1.92 -13.88
CA ARG A 67 -9.03 1.67 -12.43
C ARG A 67 -9.17 2.95 -11.63
N ARG A 68 -8.41 3.99 -11.98
CA ARG A 68 -8.49 5.30 -11.32
C ARG A 68 -9.84 5.98 -11.57
N ILE A 69 -10.38 5.89 -12.78
CA ILE A 69 -11.70 6.43 -13.13
C ILE A 69 -12.78 5.72 -12.32
N SER A 70 -12.81 4.38 -12.30
CA SER A 70 -13.80 3.62 -11.53
C SER A 70 -13.76 3.97 -10.04
N ARG A 71 -12.56 4.23 -9.49
CA ARG A 71 -12.43 4.74 -8.12
C ARG A 71 -13.10 6.11 -7.96
N ILE A 72 -12.79 7.06 -8.85
CA ILE A 72 -13.37 8.41 -8.79
C ILE A 72 -14.90 8.36 -8.92
N GLU A 73 -15.42 7.55 -9.84
CA GLU A 73 -16.86 7.33 -10.01
C GLU A 73 -17.51 6.79 -8.75
N ALA A 74 -16.91 5.78 -8.11
CA ALA A 74 -17.42 5.24 -6.84
C ALA A 74 -17.44 6.32 -5.73
N HIS A 75 -16.42 7.18 -5.67
CA HIS A 75 -16.38 8.27 -4.69
C HIS A 75 -17.44 9.34 -4.98
N LEU A 76 -17.65 9.69 -6.23
CA LEU A 76 -18.64 10.69 -6.65
C LEU A 76 -20.08 10.19 -6.47
N ASP A 77 -20.37 8.92 -6.77
CA ASP A 77 -21.70 8.36 -6.55
C ASP A 77 -22.09 8.43 -5.07
N ILE A 78 -21.16 8.09 -4.17
CA ILE A 78 -21.40 8.16 -2.73
C ILE A 78 -21.64 9.61 -2.27
N ASP A 79 -20.86 10.56 -2.79
CA ASP A 79 -21.02 11.99 -2.43
C ASP A 79 -22.36 12.57 -2.92
N SER A 80 -22.81 12.11 -4.09
CA SER A 80 -24.08 12.51 -4.71
C SER A 80 -25.33 12.00 -3.97
N ARG A 81 -25.20 10.97 -3.10
CA ARG A 81 -26.34 10.41 -2.36
C ARG A 81 -26.96 11.34 -1.32
N GLY A 82 -26.43 12.56 -1.15
CA GLY A 82 -27.18 13.68 -0.58
C GLY A 82 -27.64 13.49 0.87
N VAL A 83 -27.04 12.56 1.61
CA VAL A 83 -27.42 12.29 2.99
C VAL A 83 -26.72 13.32 3.88
N SER A 84 -27.44 14.40 4.18
CA SER A 84 -27.04 15.42 5.16
C SER A 84 -26.53 14.76 6.45
N GLY A 85 -25.25 14.92 6.75
CA GLY A 85 -24.61 14.43 7.98
C GLY A 85 -23.94 13.05 7.89
N ALA A 86 -24.06 12.31 6.79
CA ALA A 86 -23.33 11.05 6.59
C ALA A 86 -22.04 11.29 5.78
N GLN A 87 -20.99 11.74 6.45
CA GLN A 87 -19.64 11.90 5.85
C GLN A 87 -18.88 10.56 5.75
N ALA A 88 -19.46 9.46 6.25
CA ALA A 88 -18.83 8.15 6.24
C ALA A 88 -18.99 7.49 4.87
N ARG A 89 -17.94 7.61 4.05
CA ARG A 89 -17.84 6.98 2.73
C ARG A 89 -17.28 5.57 2.90
N PHE A 90 -18.05 4.54 2.53
CA PHE A 90 -17.59 3.16 2.48
C PHE A 90 -17.52 2.71 1.01
N ALA A 91 -16.38 2.94 0.37
CA ALA A 91 -16.08 2.41 -0.95
C ALA A 91 -14.85 1.51 -0.87
N ASP A 92 -14.97 0.29 -1.36
CA ASP A 92 -13.81 -0.56 -1.67
C ASP A 92 -13.90 -0.91 -3.16
N THR A 93 -12.86 -0.57 -3.91
CA THR A 93 -12.76 -0.88 -5.34
C THR A 93 -12.07 -2.24 -5.58
N TYR A 94 -11.78 -2.99 -4.52
CA TYR A 94 -11.08 -4.28 -4.52
C TYR A 94 -9.74 -4.24 -5.28
N ASP A 95 -9.13 -3.05 -5.35
CA ASP A 95 -7.89 -2.81 -6.09
C ASP A 95 -6.64 -2.84 -5.19
N GLY A 96 -6.83 -3.22 -3.91
CA GLY A 96 -5.78 -3.40 -2.92
C GLY A 96 -5.16 -2.09 -2.42
N GLN A 97 -5.78 -0.94 -2.72
CA GLN A 97 -5.27 0.36 -2.34
C GLN A 97 -5.98 0.88 -1.09
N ILE A 98 -5.23 1.63 -0.27
CA ILE A 98 -5.77 2.18 0.98
C ILE A 98 -6.64 3.40 0.65
N ASP A 99 -7.84 3.44 1.23
CA ASP A 99 -8.71 4.61 1.14
C ASP A 99 -8.06 5.84 1.80
N PRO A 100 -8.04 7.02 1.15
CA PRO A 100 -7.41 8.21 1.69
C PRO A 100 -8.20 8.83 2.86
N VAL A 101 -9.49 8.53 3.01
CA VAL A 101 -10.40 9.13 4.00
C VAL A 101 -10.72 8.12 5.12
N LEU A 102 -10.97 6.86 4.78
CA LEU A 102 -11.31 5.81 5.73
C LEU A 102 -10.06 5.04 6.16
N GLN A 103 -9.24 5.70 6.98
CA GLN A 103 -8.03 5.10 7.54
C GLN A 103 -8.25 4.68 8.99
N LEU A 104 -7.61 3.58 9.37
CA LEU A 104 -7.53 3.18 10.76
C LEU A 104 -6.75 4.25 11.52
N ASP A 105 -7.37 4.84 12.54
CA ASP A 105 -6.69 5.80 13.41
C ASP A 105 -5.80 5.04 14.41
N GLU A 106 -4.50 5.01 14.12
CA GLU A 106 -3.49 4.33 14.93
C GLU A 106 -2.94 5.21 16.07
N THR A 107 -3.54 6.38 16.30
CA THR A 107 -3.13 7.29 17.38
C THR A 107 -3.24 6.60 18.73
N LYS A 108 -2.11 6.49 19.44
CA LYS A 108 -2.01 5.83 20.74
C LYS A 108 -0.95 6.48 21.62
N THR A 109 -1.14 6.34 22.92
CA THR A 109 -0.20 6.77 23.96
C THR A 109 -0.31 5.83 25.16
N TYR A 110 0.51 6.05 26.17
CA TYR A 110 0.57 5.22 27.36
C TYR A 110 0.50 6.07 28.62
N ALA A 111 -0.21 5.57 29.63
CA ALA A 111 -0.25 6.18 30.95
C ALA A 111 1.13 6.03 31.64
N THR A 112 1.69 7.14 32.11
CA THR A 112 3.00 7.17 32.77
C THR A 112 2.96 6.75 34.24
N ALA A 113 1.76 6.65 34.82
CA ALA A 113 1.48 6.21 36.17
C ALA A 113 0.28 5.25 36.18
N ALA A 114 0.12 4.50 37.28
CA ALA A 114 -1.09 3.70 37.50
C ALA A 114 -2.30 4.61 37.72
N LEU A 115 -3.48 4.14 37.31
CA LEU A 115 -4.73 4.89 37.35
C LEU A 115 -5.71 4.21 38.29
N SER A 116 -6.41 5.01 39.09
CA SER A 116 -7.50 4.56 39.95
C SER A 116 -8.85 4.89 39.33
N PRO A 117 -9.89 4.11 39.63
CA PRO A 117 -11.24 4.43 39.19
C PRO A 117 -11.69 5.77 39.79
N SER A 118 -12.53 6.49 39.05
CA SER A 118 -13.07 7.79 39.40
C SER A 118 -14.41 8.02 38.72
N THR A 119 -15.40 8.48 39.46
CA THR A 119 -16.72 8.87 38.91
C THR A 119 -16.74 10.28 38.33
N ILE A 120 -15.66 11.05 38.51
CA ILE A 120 -15.47 12.41 38.01
C ILE A 120 -14.29 12.49 37.04
N ALA A 121 -14.11 13.65 36.41
CA ALA A 121 -13.05 13.87 35.43
C ALA A 121 -11.65 13.59 35.99
N VAL A 122 -10.82 12.86 35.22
CA VAL A 122 -9.46 12.47 35.62
C VAL A 122 -8.45 12.98 34.60
N ALA A 123 -7.43 13.70 35.07
CA ALA A 123 -6.31 14.11 34.26
C ALA A 123 -5.20 13.05 34.29
N ILE A 124 -5.04 12.31 33.21
CA ILE A 124 -4.07 11.23 33.06
C ILE A 124 -2.77 11.79 32.50
N SER A 125 -1.64 11.50 33.16
CA SER A 125 -0.31 11.84 32.63
C SER A 125 0.12 10.81 31.60
N VAL A 126 0.37 11.24 30.37
CA VAL A 126 0.63 10.38 29.21
C VAL A 126 1.99 10.65 28.58
N ALA A 127 2.54 9.67 27.88
CA ALA A 127 3.83 9.81 27.20
C ALA A 127 3.81 10.85 26.06
N SER A 128 2.68 10.97 25.35
CA SER A 128 2.45 11.97 24.31
C SER A 128 0.95 12.27 24.17
N THR A 129 0.64 13.50 23.76
CA THR A 129 -0.72 13.95 23.41
C THR A 129 -0.90 14.18 21.90
N THR A 130 0.14 13.93 21.09
CA THR A 130 0.12 14.13 19.64
C THR A 130 -0.96 13.26 18.98
N GLY A 131 -1.75 13.85 18.08
CA GLY A 131 -2.79 13.15 17.32
C GLY A 131 -4.15 13.08 18.02
N PHE A 132 -4.22 13.33 19.33
CA PHE A 132 -5.49 13.35 20.06
C PHE A 132 -6.19 14.71 19.96
N VAL A 133 -7.51 14.70 19.94
CA VAL A 133 -8.37 15.89 19.92
C VAL A 133 -9.47 15.75 20.98
N VAL A 134 -9.87 16.87 21.59
CA VAL A 134 -11.00 16.93 22.53
C VAL A 134 -12.29 16.49 21.85
N GLY A 135 -13.13 15.73 22.55
CA GLY A 135 -14.37 15.14 22.04
C GLY A 135 -14.19 13.78 21.38
N GLN A 136 -12.95 13.31 21.16
CA GLN A 136 -12.69 11.97 20.63
C GLN A 136 -12.94 10.89 21.68
N GLU A 137 -13.51 9.76 21.25
CA GLU A 137 -13.53 8.53 22.04
C GLU A 137 -12.19 7.80 21.91
N VAL A 138 -11.66 7.37 23.05
CA VAL A 138 -10.46 6.54 23.18
C VAL A 138 -10.78 5.29 23.98
N THR A 139 -10.12 4.20 23.64
CA THR A 139 -10.11 3.00 24.46
C THR A 139 -8.91 3.07 25.41
N ILE A 140 -9.17 2.91 26.70
CA ILE A 140 -8.16 2.64 27.72
C ILE A 140 -8.17 1.16 27.99
N CYS A 141 -6.99 0.54 27.97
CA CYS A 141 -6.87 -0.87 28.28
C CYS A 141 -5.56 -1.19 28.99
N ASP A 142 -5.58 -2.27 29.77
CA ASP A 142 -4.41 -3.03 30.19
C ASP A 142 -4.63 -4.53 29.90
N ASP A 143 -3.85 -5.41 30.54
CA ASP A 143 -3.94 -6.86 30.36
C ASP A 143 -5.22 -7.48 30.96
N THR A 144 -5.97 -6.73 31.78
CA THR A 144 -7.10 -7.23 32.56
C THR A 144 -8.40 -6.52 32.20
N SER A 145 -8.33 -5.21 31.97
CA SER A 145 -9.49 -4.33 31.84
C SER A 145 -9.44 -3.54 30.54
N PHE A 146 -10.62 -3.20 30.03
CA PHE A 146 -10.77 -2.29 28.90
C PHE A 146 -12.03 -1.44 29.09
N GLU A 147 -11.98 -0.17 28.69
CA GLU A 147 -13.15 0.69 28.63
C GLU A 147 -12.98 1.80 27.58
N ASN A 148 -14.11 2.33 27.09
CA ASN A 148 -14.13 3.48 26.20
C ASN A 148 -14.48 4.74 26.99
N GLN A 149 -13.72 5.82 26.76
CA GLN A 149 -13.95 7.12 27.38
C GLN A 149 -13.78 8.25 26.36
N THR A 150 -14.45 9.37 26.59
CA THR A 150 -14.30 10.57 25.77
C THR A 150 -13.27 11.51 26.39
N ILE A 151 -12.39 12.08 25.54
CA ILE A 151 -11.45 13.13 25.94
C ILE A 151 -12.22 14.44 26.15
N THR A 152 -12.11 15.02 27.34
CA THR A 152 -12.75 16.29 27.70
C THR A 152 -11.79 17.47 27.65
N ALA A 153 -10.49 17.24 27.85
CA ALA A 153 -9.45 18.26 27.71
C ALA A 153 -8.10 17.63 27.39
N ILE A 154 -7.21 18.41 26.76
CA ILE A 154 -5.81 18.02 26.51
C ILE A 154 -4.93 19.14 27.05
N GLY A 155 -3.96 18.77 27.88
CA GLY A 155 -2.95 19.67 28.43
C GLY A 155 -1.54 19.21 28.07
N SER A 156 -0.52 19.94 28.52
CA SER A 156 0.88 19.53 28.32
C SER A 156 1.16 18.18 29.00
N GLY A 157 1.34 17.13 28.20
CA GLY A 157 1.58 15.76 28.68
C GLY A 157 0.40 15.11 29.41
N LYS A 158 -0.81 15.67 29.28
CA LYS A 158 -2.01 15.17 29.98
C LYS A 158 -3.22 15.06 29.07
N ILE A 159 -3.97 13.98 29.24
CA ILE A 159 -5.29 13.78 28.64
C ILE A 159 -6.31 13.68 29.77
N THR A 160 -7.35 14.50 29.73
CA THR A 160 -8.45 14.47 30.69
C THR A 160 -9.62 13.68 30.12
N LEU A 161 -10.11 12.72 30.88
CA LEU A 161 -11.29 11.91 30.56
C LEU A 161 -12.45 12.26 31.50
N SER A 162 -13.68 11.97 31.09
CA SER A 162 -14.89 12.24 31.89
C SER A 162 -14.96 11.44 33.20
N LYS A 163 -14.49 10.19 33.18
CA LYS A 163 -14.47 9.26 34.32
C LYS A 163 -13.57 8.06 33.99
N LEU A 164 -13.32 7.21 34.99
CA LEU A 164 -12.69 5.90 34.83
C LEU A 164 -13.46 4.89 35.69
N VAL A 165 -13.97 3.82 35.09
CA VAL A 165 -14.67 2.77 35.83
C VAL A 165 -13.68 1.80 36.46
N ASN A 166 -12.58 1.50 35.77
CA ASN A 166 -11.59 0.52 36.22
C ASN A 166 -10.31 1.21 36.73
N SER A 167 -9.54 0.47 37.52
CA SER A 167 -8.14 0.78 37.75
C SER A 167 -7.28 0.24 36.62
N TYR A 168 -6.20 0.94 36.26
CA TYR A 168 -5.25 0.49 35.26
C TYR A 168 -3.81 0.53 35.76
N LYS A 169 -3.00 -0.43 35.32
CA LYS A 169 -1.57 -0.47 35.62
C LYS A 169 -0.81 0.69 34.95
N LYS A 170 0.37 1.02 35.48
CA LYS A 170 1.32 1.90 34.79
C LYS A 170 1.64 1.31 33.42
N GLY A 171 1.62 2.15 32.38
CA GLY A 171 1.82 1.72 31.00
C GLY A 171 0.54 1.30 30.28
N ALA A 172 -0.64 1.46 30.91
CA ALA A 172 -1.91 1.24 30.23
C ALA A 172 -2.02 2.04 28.94
N MET A 173 -2.54 1.39 27.90
CA MET A 173 -2.64 1.96 26.57
C MET A 173 -3.90 2.81 26.46
N ILE A 174 -3.76 3.99 25.88
CA ILE A 174 -4.86 4.90 25.54
C ILE A 174 -4.79 5.11 24.04
N ALA A 175 -5.76 4.61 23.29
CA ALA A 175 -5.68 4.57 21.83
C ALA A 175 -7.03 4.82 21.15
N ARG A 176 -6.97 5.36 19.92
CA ARG A 176 -8.12 5.44 19.00
C ARG A 176 -8.44 4.09 18.38
N SER A 177 -7.44 3.23 18.26
CA SER A 177 -7.61 1.82 17.91
C SER A 177 -6.61 0.94 18.65
N THR A 178 -7.09 -0.19 19.18
CA THR A 178 -6.26 -1.20 19.84
C THR A 178 -5.68 -2.22 18.88
N VAL A 179 -6.01 -2.13 17.59
CA VAL A 179 -5.51 -3.00 16.53
C VAL A 179 -4.44 -2.30 15.71
N ASN A 180 -3.50 -3.09 15.20
CA ASN A 180 -2.46 -2.68 14.26
C ASN A 180 -2.64 -3.49 12.97
N ARG A 181 -2.48 -2.83 11.82
CA ARG A 181 -2.47 -3.47 10.51
C ARG A 181 -1.08 -4.06 10.22
N ASP A 182 -1.00 -5.39 10.20
CA ASP A 182 0.18 -6.07 9.67
C ASP A 182 0.05 -6.22 8.15
N THR A 183 0.70 -5.31 7.41
CA THR A 183 0.69 -5.29 5.95
C THR A 183 1.49 -6.44 5.33
N SER A 184 2.43 -7.04 6.07
CA SER A 184 3.26 -8.14 5.57
C SER A 184 2.52 -9.48 5.66
N ALA A 185 1.82 -9.72 6.77
CA ALA A 185 1.01 -10.94 6.94
C ALA A 185 -0.47 -10.76 6.58
N GLN A 186 -0.85 -9.60 6.02
CA GLN A 186 -2.21 -9.26 5.59
C GLN A 186 -3.28 -9.52 6.64
N LYS A 187 -3.02 -9.17 7.90
CA LYS A 187 -3.95 -9.39 9.01
C LYS A 187 -4.00 -8.24 9.99
N MET A 188 -5.15 -8.09 10.63
CA MET A 188 -5.30 -7.24 11.81
C MET A 188 -4.75 -7.99 13.03
N ARG A 189 -3.84 -7.36 13.78
CA ARG A 189 -3.34 -7.89 15.04
C ARG A 189 -3.71 -6.94 16.16
N ILE A 190 -3.90 -7.45 17.38
CA ILE A 190 -3.96 -6.59 18.56
C ILE A 190 -2.58 -5.95 18.71
N ALA A 191 -2.53 -4.63 18.88
CA ALA A 191 -1.29 -3.89 19.05
C ALA A 191 -0.60 -4.39 20.33
N GLY A 192 0.69 -4.72 20.22
CA GLY A 192 1.47 -5.18 21.36
C GLY A 192 1.63 -4.10 22.44
N TRP A 193 1.62 -4.53 23.70
CA TRP A 193 1.99 -3.72 24.86
C TRP A 193 3.50 -3.48 24.83
N ASN A 194 3.95 -2.31 24.36
CA ASN A 194 5.39 -2.01 24.35
C ASN A 194 5.90 -1.83 25.80
N THR A 195 7.09 -2.35 26.09
CA THR A 195 7.76 -2.24 27.39
C THR A 195 9.20 -1.73 27.25
N HIS A 196 9.71 -1.25 28.38
CA HIS A 196 10.79 -0.26 28.57
C HIS A 196 12.22 -0.76 28.38
N THR A 197 13.13 0.19 28.11
CA THR A 197 14.58 -0.02 28.21
C THR A 197 15.01 0.00 29.68
N ILE A 198 15.57 -1.10 30.18
CA ILE A 198 16.26 -1.15 31.47
C ILE A 198 17.76 -1.04 31.20
N THR A 199 18.37 0.05 31.65
CA THR A 199 19.84 0.17 31.71
C THR A 199 20.29 -0.15 33.13
N ILE A 200 21.03 -1.24 33.28
CA ILE A 200 21.78 -1.55 34.51
C ILE A 200 23.15 -0.89 34.36
N SER A 201 23.48 0.11 35.19
CA SER A 201 24.87 0.57 35.32
C SER A 201 25.57 -0.30 36.36
N LEU A 202 26.66 -0.95 35.98
CA LEU A 202 27.57 -1.59 36.93
C LEU A 202 28.27 -0.47 37.71
N GLY A 203 28.04 -0.45 39.02
CA GLY A 203 28.87 0.29 39.99
C GLY A 203 30.06 -0.54 40.41
#